data_AF-A0A963TGB2-F1
#
_entry.id   AF-A0A963TGB2-F1
#
_cell.length_a   1.000
_cell.length_b   1.000
_cell.length_c   1.000
_cell.angle_alpha   90.00
_cell.angle_beta   90.00
_cell.angle_gamma   90.00
#
_symmetry.space_group_name_H-M   'P 1'
#
loop_
_entity.id
_entity.type
_entity.pdbx_description
1 polymer ?
#
loop_
_entity_poly.entity_id
_entity_poly.type
_entity_poly.pdbx_seq_one_letter_code
_entity_poly.pdbx_strand_id
1 'polypeptide(L)' 'FHEKLGAQCGFCTPGMIMAAEGLLRRVPHPTDDQIKAALGGNICRCTGYVKIIESVHVAAEALAAGEAA' A
#
# COMPACT_ATOMS: atom_id res chain seq x y z
N PHE A 1 -5.23 -2.03 -3.34
CA PHE A 1 -4.34 -2.76 -4.27
C PHE A 1 -5.06 -3.26 -5.51
N HIS A 2 -6.14 -4.04 -5.39
CA HIS A 2 -6.89 -4.57 -6.54
C HIS A 2 -7.46 -3.46 -7.43
N GLU A 3 -8.31 -2.60 -6.87
CA GLU A 3 -9.05 -1.56 -7.61
C GLU A 3 -8.16 -0.49 -8.27
N LYS A 4 -6.97 -0.25 -7.70
CA LYS A 4 -6.05 0.80 -8.17
C LYS A 4 -4.89 0.27 -9.02
N LEU A 5 -4.89 -1.02 -9.39
CA LEU A 5 -3.79 -1.65 -10.13
C LEU A 5 -2.44 -1.55 -9.39
N GLY A 6 -2.47 -1.58 -8.05
CA GLY A 6 -1.27 -1.72 -7.22
C GLY A 6 -0.62 -3.11 -7.30
N ALA A 7 -1.26 -4.04 -8.02
CA ALA A 7 -0.75 -5.36 -8.34
C ALA A 7 -0.94 -5.63 -9.84
N GLN A 8 0.11 -6.14 -10.50
CA GLN A 8 0.05 -6.63 -11.88
C GLN A 8 0.39 -8.12 -11.92
N CYS A 9 1.67 -8.50 -11.96
CA CYS A 9 2.08 -9.91 -11.93
C CYS A 9 1.76 -10.61 -10.59
N GLY A 10 1.45 -9.86 -9.54
CA GLY A 10 1.08 -10.38 -8.23
C GLY A 10 2.24 -10.83 -7.34
N PHE A 11 3.45 -11.05 -7.88
CA PHE A 11 4.55 -11.67 -7.14
C PHE A 11 4.96 -10.92 -5.86
N CYS A 12 5.12 -9.59 -5.95
CA CYS A 12 5.48 -8.76 -4.79
C CYS A 12 4.29 -8.40 -3.89
N THR A 13 3.05 -8.68 -4.33
CA THR A 13 1.83 -8.16 -3.70
C THR A 13 1.66 -8.61 -2.25
N PRO A 14 1.92 -9.89 -1.88
CA PRO A 14 1.81 -10.30 -0.48
C PRO A 14 2.73 -9.50 0.46
N GLY A 15 4.00 -9.32 0.10
CA GLY A 15 4.95 -8.52 0.89
C GLY A 15 4.55 -7.05 0.99
N MET A 16 4.09 -6.47 -0.13
CA MET A 16 3.58 -5.09 -0.16
C MET A 16 2.37 -4.88 0.74
N ILE A 17 1.41 -5.81 0.73
CA ILE A 17 0.22 -5.73 1.60
C ILE A 17 0.63 -5.80 3.07
N MET A 18 1.50 -6.73 3.45
CA MET A 18 1.92 -6.87 4.85
C MET A 18 2.71 -5.66 5.35
N ALA A 19 3.56 -5.08 4.50
CA ALA A 19 4.29 -3.86 4.85
C ALA A 19 3.36 -2.64 4.98
N ALA A 20 2.40 -2.48 4.05
CA ALA A 20 1.38 -1.44 4.12
C ALA A 20 0.49 -1.58 5.36
N GLU A 21 0.03 -2.79 5.68
CA GLU A 21 -0.73 -3.08 6.90
C GLU A 21 0.04 -2.69 8.16
N GLY A 22 1.32 -3.08 8.24
CA GLY A 22 2.18 -2.71 9.35
C GLY A 22 2.40 -1.19 9.48
N LEU A 23 2.40 -0.45 8.37
CA LEU A 23 2.39 1.01 8.39
C LEU A 23 1.06 1.55 8.91
N LEU A 24 -0.07 1.15 8.32
CA LEU A 24 -1.39 1.73 8.57
C LEU A 24 -1.90 1.49 10.00
N ARG A 25 -1.50 0.37 10.64
CA ARG A 25 -1.76 0.15 12.07
C ARG A 25 -1.10 1.19 12.99
N ARG A 26 0.01 1.78 12.57
CA ARG A 26 0.79 2.75 13.37
C ARG A 26 0.55 4.19 12.95
N VAL A 27 0.35 4.41 11.65
CA VAL A 27 0.14 5.71 11.05
C VAL A 27 -1.10 5.61 10.15
N PRO A 28 -2.31 5.87 10.70
CA PRO A 28 -3.57 5.71 9.97
C PRO A 28 -3.70 6.63 8.74
N HIS A 29 -3.01 7.78 8.74
CA HIS A 29 -2.99 8.74 7.63
C HIS A 29 -1.54 9.05 7.23
N PRO A 30 -0.86 8.12 6.54
CA PRO A 30 0.55 8.30 6.21
C PRO A 30 0.75 9.28 5.06
N THR A 31 1.86 10.01 5.08
CA THR A 31 2.32 10.79 3.92
C THR A 31 2.98 9.88 2.88
N ASP A 32 3.14 10.38 1.64
CA ASP A 32 3.87 9.67 0.59
C ASP A 32 5.26 9.19 1.02
N ASP A 33 6.00 10.01 1.76
CA ASP A 33 7.35 9.67 2.19
C ASP A 33 7.36 8.61 3.28
N GLN A 34 6.34 8.59 4.16
CA GLN A 34 6.14 7.51 5.13
C GLN A 34 5.79 6.19 4.43
N ILE A 35 4.96 6.24 3.38
CA ILE A 35 4.64 5.07 2.55
C ILE A 35 5.89 4.55 1.87
N LYS A 36 6.65 5.41 1.18
CA LYS A 36 7.90 5.03 0.50
C LYS A 36 8.92 4.42 1.48
N ALA A 37 9.08 5.03 2.65
CA ALA A 37 10.00 4.53 3.68
C ALA A 37 9.57 3.14 4.18
N ALA A 38 8.28 2.95 4.47
CA ALA A 38 7.76 1.67 4.94
C ALA A 38 7.84 0.56 3.88
N LEU A 39 7.65 0.91 2.60
CA LEU A 39 7.68 -0.03 1.49
C LEU A 39 9.06 -0.22 0.87
N GLY A 40 10.09 0.55 1.28
CA GLY A 40 11.41 0.57 0.65
C GLY A 40 12.13 -0.78 0.60
N GLY A 41 11.81 -1.71 1.51
CA GLY A 41 12.33 -3.08 1.50
C GLY A 41 11.59 -4.05 0.55
N ASN A 42 10.50 -3.61 -0.09
CA ASN A 42 9.70 -4.44 -0.99
C ASN A 42 9.95 -4.02 -2.43
N ILE A 43 10.50 -4.92 -3.24
CA ILE A 43 10.84 -4.62 -4.64
C ILE A 43 9.68 -5.01 -5.56
N CYS A 44 9.27 -4.08 -6.42
CA CYS A 44 8.29 -4.31 -7.46
C CYS A 44 8.86 -3.98 -8.85
N ARG A 45 8.70 -4.89 -9.82
CA ARG A 45 9.15 -4.65 -11.20
C ARG A 45 8.05 -4.19 -12.15
N CYS A 46 6.78 -4.41 -11.82
CA CYS A 46 5.68 -4.21 -12.76
C CYS A 46 5.00 -2.83 -12.64
N THR A 47 4.83 -2.32 -11.42
CA THR A 47 3.94 -1.17 -11.17
C THR A 47 4.62 0.18 -11.27
N GLY A 48 5.95 0.24 -11.18
CA GLY A 48 6.67 1.51 -11.02
C GLY A 48 6.33 2.26 -9.72
N TYR A 49 5.77 1.57 -8.72
CA TYR A 49 5.37 2.05 -7.39
C TYR A 49 4.24 3.07 -7.31
N VAL A 50 3.98 3.87 -8.34
CA VAL A 50 2.95 4.94 -8.30
C VAL A 50 1.57 4.41 -7.85
N LYS A 51 1.09 3.34 -8.49
CA LYS A 51 -0.20 2.71 -8.15
C LYS A 51 -0.21 1.92 -6.84
N ILE A 52 0.98 1.57 -6.30
CA ILE A 52 1.10 1.00 -4.95
C ILE A 52 0.88 2.10 -3.92
N ILE A 53 1.51 3.27 -4.09
CA ILE A 53 1.35 4.40 -3.15
C ILE A 53 -0.13 4.85 -3.13
N GLU A 54 -0.75 5.02 -4.30
CA GLU A 54 -2.18 5.31 -4.41
C GLU A 54 -3.06 4.24 -3.74
N SER A 55 -2.71 2.95 -3.89
CA SER A 55 -3.42 1.86 -3.23
C SER A 55 -3.36 1.92 -1.70
N VAL A 56 -2.26 2.42 -1.13
CA VAL A 56 -2.10 2.55 0.33
C VAL A 56 -2.92 3.71 0.87
N HIS A 57 -2.95 4.86 0.17
CA HIS A 57 -3.82 5.98 0.53
C HIS A 57 -5.29 5.59 0.54
N VAL A 58 -5.75 4.89 -0.49
CA VAL A 58 -7.16 4.43 -0.56
C VAL A 58 -7.47 3.45 0.56
N ALA A 59 -6.52 2.57 0.91
CA ALA A 59 -6.69 1.67 2.04
C ALA A 59 -6.76 2.43 3.38
N ALA A 60 -5.95 3.49 3.54
CA ALA A 60 -5.98 4.36 4.71
C ALA A 60 -7.35 5.05 4.88
N GLU A 61 -7.91 5.57 3.78
CA GLU A 61 -9.23 6.21 3.75
C GLU A 61 -10.35 5.20 4.08
N ALA A 62 -10.33 4.01 3.46
CA ALA A 62 -11.32 2.97 3.71
C ALA A 62 -11.29 2.47 5.17
N LEU A 63 -10.10 2.32 5.76
CA LEU A 63 -9.94 1.96 7.17
C LEU A 63 -10.49 3.05 8.10
N ALA A 64 -10.24 4.32 7.79
CA ALA A 64 -10.76 5.44 8.56
C ALA A 64 -12.30 5.55 8.47
N ALA A 65 -12.88 5.15 7.35
CA ALA A 65 -14.33 5.09 7.14
C ALA A 65 -15.00 3.85 7.79
N GLY A 66 -14.22 2.89 8.31
CA GLY A 66 -14.74 1.63 8.84
C GLY A 66 -15.22 0.65 7.76
N GLU A 67 -14.78 0.85 6.52
CA GLU A 67 -15.17 0.06 5.34
C GLU A 67 -14.20 -1.09 5.05
N ALA A 68 -13.20 -1.30 5.92
CA ALA A 68 -12.28 -2.41 5.80
C ALA A 68 -12.99 -3.73 6.11
N ALA A 69 -13.25 -4.50 5.05
CA ALA A 69 -13.82 -5.85 5.07
C ALA A 69 -12.98 -6.85 5.89
#